data_AF-A0A7X8EPH8-F1
#
_entry.id   AF-A0A7X8EPH8-F1
#
_cell.length_a   1.000
_cell.length_b   1.000
_cell.length_c   1.000
_cell.angle_alpha   90.00
_cell.angle_beta   90.00
_cell.angle_gamma   90.00
#
_symmetry.space_group_name_H-M   'P 1'
#
loop_
_entity.id
_entity.type
_entity.pdbx_description
1 polymer ?
#
loop_
_entity_poly.entity_id
_entity_poly.type
_entity_poly.pdbx_seq_one_letter_code
_entity_poly.pdbx_strand_id
1 'polypeptide(L)'
;MLNNRHHSLGDDNNMEMMTNLLWIITLWLVISRTLRAVRIIQYQRKLQEEALADKQLNKRPLDESEKDGIQIEMVEDLICGKFVERNQAYQLSKENKTHFFCSWNCREKYIKEHLEQPE
;
A
#
# COMPACT_ATOMS: atom_id res chain seq x y z
N MET A 1 -60.11 -56.43 37.91
CA MET A 1 -59.98 -56.50 36.44
C MET A 1 -60.13 -55.08 35.92
N LEU A 2 -59.22 -54.40 35.24
CA LEU A 2 -57.97 -54.72 34.55
C LEU A 2 -57.04 -53.51 34.71
N ASN A 3 -55.76 -53.78 34.93
CA ASN A 3 -54.70 -52.77 35.03
C ASN A 3 -54.36 -52.27 33.62
N ASN A 4 -54.61 -50.99 33.33
CA ASN A 4 -54.26 -50.37 32.06
C ASN A 4 -52.78 -49.98 32.10
N ARG A 5 -51.91 -50.83 31.56
CA ARG A 5 -50.49 -50.52 31.36
C ARG A 5 -50.07 -50.95 29.97
N HIS A 6 -49.98 -49.99 29.05
CA HIS A 6 -49.18 -50.03 27.82
C HIS A 6 -49.29 -48.63 27.17
N HIS A 7 -48.28 -47.98 26.61
CA HIS A 7 -46.82 -48.12 26.59
C HIS A 7 -46.35 -46.89 25.79
N SER A 8 -45.73 -45.87 26.41
CA SER A 8 -45.23 -44.65 25.71
C SER A 8 -43.81 -44.86 25.15
N LEU A 9 -43.54 -46.05 24.61
CA LEU A 9 -42.23 -46.41 24.04
C LEU A 9 -41.87 -45.61 22.77
N GLY A 10 -42.85 -44.95 22.17
CA GLY A 10 -42.66 -44.13 20.97
C GLY A 10 -42.12 -42.73 21.28
N ASP A 11 -42.47 -42.15 22.44
CA ASP A 11 -42.16 -40.75 22.74
C ASP A 11 -40.71 -40.55 23.20
N ASP A 12 -40.15 -41.52 23.94
CA ASP A 12 -38.77 -41.46 24.43
C ASP A 12 -37.74 -41.56 23.27
N ASN A 13 -37.96 -42.47 22.33
CA ASN A 13 -37.10 -42.61 21.14
C ASN A 13 -37.16 -41.37 20.22
N ASN A 14 -38.33 -40.75 20.12
CA ASN A 14 -38.50 -39.52 19.35
C ASN A 14 -37.78 -38.33 20.02
N MET A 15 -37.79 -38.26 21.35
CA MET A 15 -37.07 -37.22 22.10
C MET A 15 -35.54 -37.35 21.97
N GLU A 16 -35.01 -38.58 22.02
CA GLU A 16 -33.59 -38.86 21.78
C GLU A 16 -33.19 -38.57 20.32
N MET A 17 -34.04 -38.89 19.35
CA MET A 17 -33.79 -38.52 17.95
C MET A 17 -33.78 -37.01 17.74
N MET A 18 -34.73 -36.27 18.33
CA MET A 18 -34.79 -34.81 18.20
C MET A 18 -33.58 -34.13 18.84
N THR A 19 -33.15 -34.58 20.01
CA THR A 19 -31.94 -34.04 20.66
C THR A 19 -30.67 -34.33 19.86
N ASN A 20 -30.53 -35.53 19.29
CA ASN A 20 -29.42 -35.87 18.40
C ASN A 20 -29.43 -35.04 17.10
N LEU A 21 -30.61 -34.78 16.52
CA LEU A 21 -30.76 -33.90 15.36
C LEU A 21 -30.35 -32.45 15.67
N LEU A 22 -30.69 -31.94 16.86
CA LEU A 22 -30.26 -30.61 17.30
C LEU A 22 -28.74 -30.52 17.47
N TRP A 23 -28.08 -31.57 17.97
CA TRP A 23 -26.62 -31.64 18.03
C TRP A 23 -25.97 -31.69 16.64
N ILE A 24 -26.55 -32.42 15.69
CA ILE A 24 -26.05 -32.46 14.31
C ILE A 24 -26.20 -31.10 13.64
N ILE A 25 -27.34 -30.41 13.81
CA ILE A 25 -27.58 -29.08 13.26
C ILE A 25 -26.63 -28.04 13.87
N THR A 26 -26.42 -28.07 15.19
CA THR A 26 -25.50 -27.13 15.85
C THR A 26 -24.04 -27.36 15.44
N LEU A 27 -23.58 -28.62 15.37
CA LEU A 27 -22.27 -28.97 14.85
C LEU A 27 -22.12 -28.53 13.39
N TRP A 28 -23.13 -28.75 12.55
CA TRP A 28 -23.13 -28.33 11.15
C TRP A 28 -23.09 -26.80 11.00
N LEU A 29 -23.84 -26.06 11.83
CA LEU A 29 -23.80 -24.60 11.84
C LEU A 29 -22.43 -24.07 12.26
N VAL A 30 -21.82 -24.64 13.31
CA VAL A 30 -20.47 -24.28 13.76
C VAL A 30 -19.43 -24.59 12.68
N ILE A 31 -19.49 -25.77 12.06
CA ILE A 31 -18.61 -26.15 10.94
C ILE A 31 -18.81 -25.19 9.75
N SER A 32 -20.05 -24.82 9.41
CA SER A 32 -20.29 -23.86 8.32
C SER A 32 -19.77 -22.45 8.64
N ARG A 33 -19.87 -22.02 9.91
CA ARG A 33 -19.39 -20.71 10.40
C ARG A 33 -17.87 -20.66 10.39
N THR A 34 -17.21 -21.73 10.82
CA THR A 34 -15.74 -21.83 10.84
C THR A 34 -15.18 -21.93 9.43
N LEU A 35 -15.79 -22.70 8.52
CA LEU A 35 -15.35 -22.74 7.11
C LEU A 35 -15.50 -21.39 6.41
N ARG A 36 -16.60 -20.65 6.67
CA ARG A 36 -16.79 -19.28 6.13
C ARG A 36 -15.75 -18.32 6.72
N ALA A 37 -15.53 -18.35 8.03
CA ALA A 37 -14.52 -17.51 8.69
C ALA A 37 -13.10 -17.81 8.18
N VAL A 38 -12.72 -19.08 8.02
CA VAL A 38 -11.41 -19.49 7.50
C VAL A 38 -11.22 -19.01 6.06
N ARG A 39 -12.23 -19.13 5.19
CA ARG A 39 -12.15 -18.57 3.83
C ARG A 39 -11.98 -17.05 3.82
N ILE A 40 -12.70 -16.34 4.68
CA ILE A 40 -12.58 -14.87 4.83
C ILE A 40 -11.19 -14.49 5.32
N ILE A 41 -10.66 -15.19 6.33
CA ILE A 41 -9.32 -14.95 6.88
C ILE A 41 -8.24 -15.20 5.83
N GLN A 42 -8.33 -16.29 5.06
CA GLN A 42 -7.37 -16.56 3.98
C GLN A 42 -7.44 -15.50 2.87
N TYR A 43 -8.65 -15.06 2.51
CA TYR A 43 -8.85 -14.00 1.52
C TYR A 43 -8.25 -12.66 1.98
N GLN A 44 -8.44 -12.30 3.25
CA GLN A 44 -7.87 -11.10 3.86
C GLN A 44 -6.34 -11.10 3.85
N ARG A 45 -5.70 -12.24 4.14
CA ARG A 45 -4.23 -12.37 4.13
C ARG A 45 -3.63 -12.12 2.74
N LYS A 46 -4.27 -12.61 1.67
CA LYS A 46 -3.82 -12.36 0.29
C LYS A 46 -3.92 -10.88 -0.10
N LEU A 47 -5.03 -10.22 0.25
CA LEU A 47 -5.19 -8.79 0.03
C LEU A 47 -4.14 -7.96 0.78
N GLN A 48 -3.77 -8.39 1.98
CA GLN A 48 -2.72 -7.73 2.77
C GLN A 48 -1.32 -7.92 2.16
N GLU A 49 -1.03 -9.10 1.60
CA GLU A 49 0.21 -9.37 0.84
C GLU A 49 0.28 -8.53 -0.43
N GLU A 50 -0.80 -8.44 -1.21
CA GLU A 50 -0.88 -7.60 -2.41
C GLU A 50 -0.77 -6.10 -2.05
N ALA A 51 -1.40 -5.64 -0.97
CA ALA A 51 -1.29 -4.26 -0.50
C ALA A 51 0.12 -3.93 0.06
N LEU A 52 0.81 -4.90 0.66
CA LEU A 52 2.19 -4.73 1.12
C LEU A 52 3.17 -4.77 -0.06
N ALA A 53 2.94 -5.63 -1.05
CA ALA A 53 3.70 -5.69 -2.28
C ALA A 53 3.53 -4.41 -3.10
N ASP A 54 2.32 -3.85 -3.17
CA ASP A 54 2.05 -2.55 -3.81
C ASP A 54 2.71 -1.40 -3.04
N LYS A 55 2.69 -1.41 -1.70
CA LYS A 55 3.49 -0.46 -0.91
C LYS A 55 4.99 -0.60 -1.16
N GLN A 56 5.53 -1.81 -1.35
CA GLN A 56 6.95 -2.00 -1.66
C GLN A 56 7.30 -1.64 -3.11
N LEU A 57 6.39 -1.81 -4.06
CA LEU A 57 6.56 -1.40 -5.46
C LEU A 57 6.37 0.11 -5.66
N ASN A 58 5.52 0.74 -4.85
CA ASN A 58 5.37 2.20 -4.75
C ASN A 58 6.50 2.82 -3.89
N LYS A 59 7.21 2.01 -3.09
CA LYS A 59 8.57 2.29 -2.59
C LYS A 59 9.65 1.95 -3.63
N ARG A 60 9.40 2.20 -4.92
CA ARG A 60 10.52 2.62 -5.77
C ARG A 60 11.05 3.91 -5.14
N PRO A 61 12.34 3.97 -4.80
CA PRO A 61 12.84 4.99 -3.88
C PRO A 61 12.67 6.38 -4.52
N LEU A 62 11.63 7.11 -4.11
CA LEU A 62 11.86 8.49 -3.73
C LEU A 62 12.54 8.41 -2.36
N ASP A 63 13.86 8.33 -2.43
CA ASP A 63 14.77 8.86 -1.41
C ASP A 63 14.38 8.56 0.05
N GLU A 64 14.70 7.35 0.50
CA GLU A 64 14.94 7.09 1.92
C GLU A 64 16.45 6.85 2.07
N SER A 65 17.23 7.90 1.79
CA SER A 65 18.66 7.98 2.09
C SER A 65 18.92 8.70 3.43
N GLU A 66 18.11 8.42 4.45
CA GLU A 66 18.40 8.86 5.81
C GLU A 66 19.31 7.83 6.50
N LYS A 67 20.60 7.82 6.11
CA LYS A 67 21.79 7.41 6.91
C LYS A 67 23.08 7.35 6.07
N ASP A 68 23.34 8.39 5.31
CA ASP A 68 24.68 8.93 5.17
C ASP A 68 24.49 10.42 4.84
N GLY A 69 25.33 11.31 5.35
CA GLY A 69 25.14 12.74 5.15
C GLY A 69 25.28 13.13 3.67
N ILE A 70 24.22 12.97 2.87
CA ILE A 70 24.19 13.45 1.49
C ILE A 70 24.16 14.98 1.58
N GLN A 71 25.32 15.58 1.42
CA GLN A 71 25.45 17.02 1.23
C GLN A 71 24.87 17.34 -0.15
N ILE A 72 23.58 17.66 -0.18
CA ILE A 72 22.91 18.13 -1.40
C ILE A 72 23.45 19.54 -1.69
N GLU A 73 24.28 19.64 -2.73
CA GLU A 73 24.88 20.91 -3.14
C GLU A 73 23.83 21.78 -3.81
N MET A 74 23.38 22.82 -3.11
CA MET A 74 22.44 23.82 -3.60
C MET A 74 23.21 24.91 -4.36
N VAL A 75 22.71 25.29 -5.53
CA VAL A 75 23.25 26.37 -6.36
C VAL A 75 22.18 27.41 -6.62
N GLU A 76 22.58 28.67 -6.68
CA GLU A 76 21.67 29.80 -6.93
C GLU A 76 21.53 30.06 -8.43
N ASP A 77 20.29 30.29 -8.88
CA ASP A 77 19.99 30.73 -10.24
C ASP A 77 20.23 32.25 -10.38
N LEU A 78 21.08 32.65 -11.32
CA LEU A 78 21.47 34.05 -11.56
C LEU A 78 20.34 34.95 -12.12
N ILE A 79 19.25 34.38 -12.62
CA ILE A 79 18.12 35.11 -13.20
C ILE A 79 17.01 35.36 -12.17
N CYS A 80 16.70 34.37 -11.34
CA CYS A 80 15.59 34.46 -10.38
C CYS A 80 16.01 34.44 -8.91
N GLY A 81 17.28 34.17 -8.59
CA GLY A 81 17.80 34.05 -7.23
C GLY A 81 17.32 32.81 -6.48
N LYS A 82 16.71 31.85 -7.17
CA LYS A 82 16.21 30.62 -6.54
C LYS A 82 17.32 29.61 -6.34
N PHE A 83 17.39 29.01 -5.16
CA PHE A 83 18.27 27.88 -4.90
C PHE A 83 17.66 26.58 -5.47
N VAL A 84 18.46 25.86 -6.25
CA VAL A 84 18.11 24.58 -6.86
C VAL A 84 19.23 23.59 -6.59
N GLU A 85 18.90 22.31 -6.46
CA GLU A 85 19.90 21.26 -6.31
C GLU A 85 20.74 21.17 -7.58
N ARG A 86 22.08 21.17 -7.45
CA ARG A 86 23.01 21.12 -8.58
C ARG A 86 22.69 19.98 -9.56
N ASN A 87 22.30 18.82 -9.03
CA ASN A 87 21.99 17.62 -9.81
C ASN A 87 20.67 17.72 -10.59
N GLN A 88 19.75 18.58 -10.16
CA GLN A 88 18.45 18.80 -10.79
C GLN A 88 18.41 20.09 -11.63
N ALA A 89 19.44 20.93 -11.54
CA ALA A 89 19.51 22.21 -12.22
C ALA A 89 19.85 22.08 -13.71
N TYR A 90 19.31 23.00 -14.51
CA TYR A 90 19.68 23.14 -15.91
C TYR A 90 21.07 23.75 -16.03
N GLN A 91 21.97 23.10 -16.76
CA GLN A 91 23.37 23.51 -16.87
C GLN A 91 23.66 24.23 -18.19
N LEU A 92 24.57 25.19 -18.13
CA LEU A 92 25.12 25.87 -19.30
C LEU A 92 26.61 26.07 -19.13
N SER A 93 27.40 25.39 -19.95
CA SER A 93 28.85 25.55 -19.99
C SER A 93 29.24 26.59 -21.04
N LYS A 94 29.81 27.72 -20.63
CA LYS A 94 30.36 28.76 -21.51
C LYS A 94 31.57 29.42 -20.84
N GLU A 95 32.56 29.81 -21.64
CA GLU A 95 33.77 30.51 -21.15
C GLU A 95 34.46 29.80 -19.98
N ASN A 96 34.53 28.46 -20.07
CA ASN A 96 35.17 27.62 -19.07
C ASN A 96 34.50 27.65 -17.67
N LYS A 97 33.23 28.12 -17.59
CA LYS A 97 32.39 28.10 -16.39
C LYS A 97 31.07 27.39 -16.66
N THR A 98 30.54 26.70 -15.66
CA THR A 98 29.21 26.08 -15.70
C THR A 98 28.25 26.89 -14.85
N HIS A 99 27.20 27.41 -15.48
CA HIS A 99 26.11 28.11 -14.84
C HIS A 99 24.92 27.16 -14.64
N PHE A 100 24.19 27.35 -13.53
CA PHE A 100 23.07 26.51 -13.13
C PHE A 100 21.78 27.34 -13.05
N PHE A 101 20.68 26.77 -13.54
CA PHE A 101 19.38 27.45 -13.59
C PHE A 101 18.26 26.54 -13.08
N CYS A 102 17.27 27.14 -12.42
CA CYS A 102 16.13 26.44 -11.86
C CYS A 102 15.12 25.99 -12.92
N SER A 103 15.21 26.55 -14.14
CA SER A 103 14.31 26.23 -15.25
C SER A 103 14.96 26.47 -16.61
N TRP A 104 14.44 25.80 -17.63
CA TRP A 104 14.82 26.04 -19.03
C TRP A 104 14.68 27.51 -19.43
N ASN A 105 13.60 28.16 -19.00
CA ASN A 105 13.32 29.56 -19.33
C ASN A 105 14.37 30.52 -18.73
N CYS A 106 14.85 30.26 -17.50
CA CYS A 106 15.92 31.07 -16.90
C CYS A 106 17.24 30.90 -17.66
N ARG A 107 17.57 29.67 -18.08
CA ARG A 107 18.74 29.41 -18.94
C ARG A 107 18.66 30.16 -20.28
N GLU A 108 17.51 30.14 -20.95
CA GLU A 108 17.34 30.87 -22.21
C GLU A 108 17.45 32.38 -22.06
N LYS A 109 16.86 32.95 -21.00
CA LYS A 109 16.99 34.38 -20.69
C LYS A 109 18.45 34.75 -20.47
N TYR A 110 19.18 33.95 -19.70
CA TYR A 110 20.60 34.16 -19.49
C TYR A 110 21.39 34.16 -20.80
N ILE A 111 21.09 33.22 -21.71
CA ILE A 111 21.74 33.17 -23.03
C ILE A 111 21.47 34.46 -23.83
N LYS A 112 20.21 34.89 -23.92
CA LYS A 112 19.82 36.08 -24.68
C LYS A 112 20.42 37.37 -24.11
N GLU A 113 20.43 37.50 -22.79
CA GLU A 113 20.82 38.74 -22.14
C GLU A 113 22.35 38.86 -21.95
N HIS A 114 23.03 37.75 -21.71
CA HIS A 114 24.45 37.76 -21.29
C HIS A 114 25.40 37.13 -22.33
N LEU A 115 24.89 36.33 -23.27
CA LEU A 115 25.74 35.53 -24.17
C LEU A 115 25.60 35.89 -25.65
N GLU A 116 24.62 36.70 -26.01
CA GLU A 116 24.42 37.25 -27.36
C GLU A 116 25.03 38.65 -27.55
N GLN A 117 26.05 39.02 -26.75
CA GLN A 117 26.85 40.21 -27.09
C GLN A 117 27.81 39.84 -28.24
N PRO A 118 27.67 40.45 -29.43
CA PRO A 118 28.66 40.30 -30.48
C PRO A 118 29.95 41.00 -30.02
N GLU A 119 31.08 40.29 -30.12
CA GLU A 119 32.41 40.95 -30.17
C GLU A 119 32.48 41.93 -31.35
#